data_AF-A0A970VJY2-F1
#
_entry.id   AF-A0A970VJY2-F1
#
_cell.length_a   1.000
_cell.length_b   1.000
_cell.length_c   1.000
_cell.angle_alpha   90.00
_cell.angle_beta   90.00
_cell.angle_gamma   90.00
#
_symmetry.space_group_name_H-M   'P 1'
#
loop_
_entity.id
_entity.type
_entity.pdbx_description
1 polymer ?
#
loop_
_entity_poly.entity_id
_entity_poly.type
_entity_poly.pdbx_seq_one_letter_code
_entity_poly.pdbx_strand_id
1 'polypeptide(L)'
;MSICFSRVKSDAFELVCNFYEEVITDMQSRGLTQWDLNVYPTTQILKADIKGRHLYRMDDGDQLVATFVLSAVDDAEYSQLAWHYGISPATLHRFAIAPSFYGTGVASRALTFIKQEALTLGYDSLRIDVCQEEEPMIQLYTSEMLREVGGITFDDSDVKYTCFETPLSDDCPMLPIRMFPAYRHGEMTPWGADTLRTIYQKPIPDDRTGEALEISAIKDLESVTSIGETLTSLVQKNRKGIMGDFADDEFPLLLKLLAAKGSLSVQVHPGDVYAREHEGKLGKTEAWVILHAEEGASILYGIKDGVTLEMLGKALHSGEDVEPMIQRVQVKAGDVFYMPSGMVHAIGGGILLYEIQQSSDVTYRLWDFNRTNDKGEKRPLHIQQSLDVIDPALLGSRAVMPKSGNNEVTTLLDVPAFKLSCALVNGECALAPNPKGFRMLTALSSLLLSWEGDVMPLSAGTSVLLPASCPALTLTGVGRALISQ
;
A
#
# COMPACT_ATOMS: atom_id res chain seq x y z
N MET A 1 8.00 36.65 -23.84
CA MET A 1 6.74 36.70 -23.08
C MET A 1 7.01 37.43 -21.77
N SER A 2 6.27 38.50 -21.50
CA SER A 2 6.21 39.20 -20.22
C SER A 2 4.97 38.70 -19.49
N ILE A 3 5.11 37.57 -18.80
CA ILE A 3 4.00 36.86 -18.19
C ILE A 3 3.62 37.49 -16.84
N CYS A 4 2.33 37.74 -16.64
CA CYS A 4 1.75 38.16 -15.36
C CYS A 4 0.60 37.22 -14.97
N PHE A 5 0.49 36.90 -13.67
CA PHE A 5 -0.62 36.15 -13.12
C PHE A 5 -1.41 37.04 -12.16
N SER A 6 -2.74 37.00 -12.23
CA SER A 6 -3.60 37.72 -11.29
C SER A 6 -4.97 37.07 -11.15
N ARG A 7 -5.69 37.39 -10.07
CA ARG A 7 -7.11 37.01 -9.95
C ARG A 7 -7.95 37.88 -10.87
N VAL A 8 -8.92 37.26 -11.54
CA VAL A 8 -9.86 37.98 -12.41
C VAL A 8 -10.72 38.93 -11.56
N LYS A 9 -10.85 40.16 -12.03
CA LYS A 9 -11.72 41.20 -11.44
C LYS A 9 -13.06 41.22 -12.18
N SER A 10 -14.10 41.72 -11.51
CA SER A 10 -15.45 41.76 -12.07
C SER A 10 -15.59 42.61 -13.34
N ASP A 11 -14.72 43.60 -13.54
CA ASP A 11 -14.66 44.44 -14.75
C ASP A 11 -14.06 43.72 -15.97
N ALA A 12 -13.36 42.60 -15.76
CA ALA A 12 -12.82 41.74 -16.81
C ALA A 12 -13.75 40.59 -17.20
N PHE A 13 -15.00 40.57 -16.72
CA PHE A 13 -15.94 39.47 -16.95
C PHE A 13 -16.20 39.19 -18.44
N GLU A 14 -16.52 40.23 -19.22
CA GLU A 14 -16.80 40.08 -20.66
C GLU A 14 -15.57 39.58 -21.44
N LEU A 15 -14.36 40.04 -21.06
CA LEU A 15 -13.11 39.56 -21.66
C LEU A 15 -12.93 38.05 -21.42
N VAL A 16 -13.23 37.58 -20.21
CA VAL A 16 -13.14 36.16 -19.85
C VAL A 16 -14.19 35.33 -20.57
N CYS A 17 -15.43 35.82 -20.69
CA CYS A 17 -16.47 35.12 -21.47
C CYS A 17 -16.05 34.95 -22.93
N ASN A 18 -15.56 36.00 -23.57
CA ASN A 18 -15.05 35.93 -24.94
C ASN A 18 -13.87 34.95 -25.07
N PHE A 19 -12.99 34.89 -24.07
CA PHE A 19 -11.89 33.94 -24.03
C PHE A 19 -12.37 32.48 -23.96
N TYR A 20 -13.32 32.16 -23.08
CA TYR A 20 -13.89 30.81 -23.03
C TYR A 20 -14.68 30.48 -24.32
N GLU A 21 -15.38 31.44 -24.93
CA GLU A 21 -16.03 31.25 -26.23
C GLU A 21 -15.03 30.82 -27.33
N GLU A 22 -13.88 31.49 -27.41
CA GLU A 22 -12.80 31.16 -28.35
C GLU A 22 -12.27 29.74 -28.08
N VAL A 23 -11.93 29.43 -26.83
CA VAL A 23 -11.37 28.12 -26.44
C VAL A 23 -12.37 26.99 -26.71
N ILE A 24 -13.64 27.18 -26.34
CA ILE A 24 -14.69 26.16 -26.53
C ILE A 24 -14.97 25.94 -28.02
N THR A 25 -14.98 27.01 -28.83
CA THR A 25 -15.13 26.89 -30.29
C THR A 25 -14.00 26.09 -30.90
N ASP A 26 -12.75 26.33 -30.47
CA ASP A 26 -11.59 25.56 -30.90
C ASP A 26 -11.65 24.10 -30.46
N MET A 27 -12.02 23.82 -29.20
CA MET A 27 -12.21 22.47 -28.68
C MET A 27 -13.25 21.69 -29.49
N GLN A 28 -14.43 22.28 -29.73
CA GLN A 28 -15.51 21.65 -30.50
C GLN A 28 -15.08 21.39 -31.95
N SER A 29 -14.27 22.27 -32.56
CA SER A 29 -13.71 22.06 -33.89
C SER A 29 -12.77 20.85 -33.97
N ARG A 30 -12.17 20.45 -32.84
CA ARG A 30 -11.33 19.26 -32.67
C ARG A 30 -12.10 18.02 -32.20
N GLY A 31 -13.42 18.13 -32.04
CA GLY A 31 -14.29 17.02 -31.59
C GLY A 31 -14.36 16.85 -30.08
N LEU A 32 -13.83 17.80 -29.30
CA LEU A 32 -13.86 17.80 -27.84
C LEU A 32 -15.17 18.42 -27.34
N THR A 33 -16.02 17.64 -26.67
CA THR A 33 -17.38 18.05 -26.25
C THR A 33 -17.54 18.24 -24.75
N GLN A 34 -16.46 18.22 -23.98
CA GLN A 34 -16.49 18.39 -22.52
C GLN A 34 -17.03 19.76 -22.07
N TRP A 35 -16.85 20.80 -22.89
CA TRP A 35 -17.31 22.16 -22.57
C TRP A 35 -18.32 22.71 -23.60
N ASP A 36 -19.36 23.33 -23.07
CA ASP A 36 -20.40 24.09 -23.78
C ASP A 36 -20.85 25.22 -22.85
N LEU A 37 -20.76 26.49 -23.24
CA LEU A 37 -21.13 27.61 -22.38
C LEU A 37 -22.59 27.60 -21.89
N ASN A 38 -23.46 26.84 -22.54
CA ASN A 38 -24.84 26.66 -22.10
C ASN A 38 -24.98 25.56 -21.02
N VAL A 39 -23.96 24.71 -20.87
CA VAL A 39 -23.94 23.56 -19.96
C VAL A 39 -22.83 23.74 -18.91
N TYR A 40 -21.57 23.80 -19.34
CA TYR A 40 -20.39 24.01 -18.51
C TYR A 40 -19.16 24.51 -19.32
N PRO A 41 -18.42 25.53 -18.85
CA PRO A 41 -18.75 26.42 -17.75
C PRO A 41 -19.80 27.46 -18.16
N THR A 42 -20.88 27.62 -17.39
CA THR A 42 -21.86 28.67 -17.66
C THR A 42 -21.36 30.05 -17.24
N THR A 43 -21.96 31.10 -17.80
CA THR A 43 -21.71 32.49 -17.34
C THR A 43 -22.00 32.69 -15.85
N GLN A 44 -22.92 31.93 -15.27
CA GLN A 44 -23.21 31.98 -13.84
C GLN A 44 -22.06 31.37 -13.01
N ILE A 45 -21.49 30.25 -13.47
CA ILE A 45 -20.32 29.62 -12.85
C ILE A 45 -19.13 30.58 -12.89
N LEU A 46 -18.84 31.17 -14.05
CA LEU A 46 -17.72 32.12 -14.18
C LEU A 46 -17.90 33.36 -13.27
N LYS A 47 -19.13 33.89 -13.13
CA LYS A 47 -19.44 34.97 -12.17
C LYS A 47 -19.21 34.53 -10.72
N ALA A 48 -19.59 33.29 -10.38
CA ALA A 48 -19.37 32.74 -9.05
C ALA A 48 -17.87 32.60 -8.75
N ASP A 49 -17.07 32.11 -9.70
CA ASP A 49 -15.62 31.95 -9.54
C ASP A 49 -14.91 33.29 -9.31
N ILE A 50 -15.30 34.34 -10.05
CA ILE A 50 -14.77 35.70 -9.86
C ILE A 50 -15.16 36.24 -8.49
N LYS A 51 -16.43 36.08 -8.09
CA LYS A 51 -16.93 36.54 -6.79
C LYS A 51 -16.24 35.83 -5.63
N GLY A 52 -16.02 34.52 -5.76
CA GLY A 52 -15.28 33.68 -4.80
C GLY A 52 -13.78 33.90 -4.81
N ARG A 53 -13.25 34.67 -5.78
CA ARG A 53 -11.82 34.92 -5.98
C ARG A 53 -11.01 33.65 -6.31
N HIS A 54 -11.65 32.70 -6.98
CA HIS A 54 -11.05 31.43 -7.40
C HIS A 54 -10.54 31.46 -8.85
N LEU A 55 -11.06 32.36 -9.69
CA LEU A 55 -10.64 32.48 -11.09
C LEU A 55 -9.37 33.34 -11.24
N TYR A 56 -8.37 32.77 -11.88
CA TYR A 56 -7.11 33.41 -12.23
C TYR A 56 -7.01 33.62 -13.75
N ARG A 57 -6.21 34.63 -14.12
CA ARG A 57 -5.79 34.91 -15.48
C ARG A 57 -4.27 34.96 -15.56
N MET A 58 -3.76 34.54 -16.71
CA MET A 58 -2.38 34.66 -17.13
C MET A 58 -2.35 35.55 -18.38
N ASP A 59 -1.55 36.61 -18.33
CA ASP A 59 -1.43 37.59 -19.39
C ASP A 59 -0.01 37.63 -19.95
N ASP A 60 0.15 37.71 -21.28
CA ASP A 60 1.42 38.06 -21.94
C ASP A 60 1.30 39.48 -22.53
N GLY A 61 1.88 40.46 -21.84
CA GLY A 61 1.59 41.86 -22.11
C GLY A 61 0.11 42.19 -21.84
N ASP A 62 -0.60 42.69 -22.84
CA ASP A 62 -2.03 43.03 -22.74
C ASP A 62 -2.95 41.87 -23.21
N GLN A 63 -2.38 40.74 -23.62
CA GLN A 63 -3.14 39.61 -24.15
C GLN A 63 -3.40 38.57 -23.05
N LEU A 64 -4.67 38.21 -22.87
CA LEU A 64 -5.07 37.08 -22.03
C LEU A 64 -4.70 35.77 -22.73
N VAL A 65 -3.84 34.95 -22.10
CA VAL A 65 -3.31 33.73 -22.71
C VAL A 65 -3.75 32.44 -22.02
N ALA A 66 -4.11 32.49 -20.74
CA ALA A 66 -4.71 31.36 -20.03
C ALA A 66 -5.62 31.81 -18.88
N THR A 67 -6.60 30.98 -18.54
CA THR A 67 -7.42 31.12 -17.32
C THR A 67 -7.52 29.79 -16.60
N PHE A 68 -7.68 29.82 -15.28
CA PHE A 68 -7.90 28.61 -14.49
C PHE A 68 -8.57 28.94 -13.16
N VAL A 69 -9.20 27.94 -12.57
CA VAL A 69 -9.81 28.03 -11.25
C VAL A 69 -9.07 27.15 -10.27
N LEU A 70 -8.79 27.70 -9.09
CA LEU A 70 -8.21 26.97 -7.98
C LEU A 70 -9.12 27.05 -6.75
N SER A 71 -9.58 25.91 -6.26
CA SER A 71 -10.53 25.82 -5.14
C SER A 71 -10.28 24.61 -4.23
N ALA A 72 -10.88 24.62 -3.04
CA ALA A 72 -10.89 23.49 -2.10
C ALA A 72 -12.05 22.50 -2.33
N VAL A 73 -12.89 22.76 -3.32
CA VAL A 73 -14.11 21.98 -3.58
C VAL A 73 -13.71 20.76 -4.40
N ASP A 74 -13.88 19.58 -3.84
CA ASP A 74 -13.87 18.33 -4.57
C ASP A 74 -15.27 18.07 -5.15
N ASP A 75 -15.33 17.63 -6.41
CA ASP A 75 -16.54 17.06 -6.98
C ASP A 75 -16.88 15.73 -6.27
N ALA A 76 -18.16 15.39 -6.16
CA ALA A 76 -18.59 14.21 -5.40
C ALA A 76 -17.95 12.91 -5.93
N GLU A 77 -17.72 12.85 -7.23
CA GLU A 77 -17.11 11.74 -7.95
C GLU A 77 -15.66 11.47 -7.53
N TYR A 78 -14.95 12.47 -7.01
CA TYR A 78 -13.57 12.30 -6.53
C TYR A 78 -13.51 11.37 -5.30
N SER A 79 -14.62 11.17 -4.58
CA SER A 79 -14.68 10.24 -3.44
C SER A 79 -14.53 8.76 -3.86
N GLN A 80 -14.60 8.47 -5.16
CA GLN A 80 -14.44 7.12 -5.71
C GLN A 80 -12.96 6.76 -5.95
N LEU A 81 -12.07 7.75 -5.89
CA LEU A 81 -10.66 7.63 -6.21
C LEU A 81 -9.80 7.43 -4.96
N ALA A 82 -8.70 6.69 -5.12
CA ALA A 82 -7.71 6.47 -4.06
C ALA A 82 -6.62 7.54 -4.13
N TRP A 83 -6.89 8.71 -3.53
CA TRP A 83 -5.92 9.77 -3.34
C TRP A 83 -4.87 9.37 -2.31
N HIS A 84 -3.59 9.65 -2.59
CA HIS A 84 -2.49 9.29 -1.69
C HIS A 84 -1.80 10.50 -1.08
N TYR A 85 -2.12 11.73 -1.50
CA TYR A 85 -1.43 12.93 -1.04
C TYR A 85 -2.38 14.02 -0.54
N GLY A 86 -2.04 14.55 0.63
CA GLY A 86 -2.64 15.76 1.18
C GLY A 86 -3.94 15.52 1.95
N ILE A 87 -4.08 16.24 3.06
CA ILE A 87 -5.32 16.34 3.83
C ILE A 87 -6.10 17.62 3.49
N SER A 88 -5.44 18.57 2.82
CA SER A 88 -6.01 19.83 2.36
C SER A 88 -5.66 20.06 0.88
N PRO A 89 -6.21 19.26 -0.03
CA PRO A 89 -5.95 19.36 -1.47
C PRO A 89 -6.55 20.63 -2.07
N ALA A 90 -5.88 21.18 -3.08
CA ALA A 90 -6.49 22.08 -4.05
C ALA A 90 -6.93 21.30 -5.28
N THR A 91 -8.02 21.74 -5.92
CA THR A 91 -8.48 21.19 -7.20
C THR A 91 -8.39 22.25 -8.29
N LEU A 92 -7.77 21.89 -9.41
CA LEU A 92 -7.67 22.72 -10.61
C LEU A 92 -8.87 22.46 -11.52
N HIS A 93 -9.67 23.47 -11.76
CA HIS A 93 -10.78 23.39 -12.71
C HIS A 93 -10.63 24.42 -13.83
N ARG A 94 -11.33 24.18 -14.94
CA ARG A 94 -11.53 25.15 -16.02
C ARG A 94 -10.22 25.74 -16.55
N PHE A 95 -9.16 24.94 -16.57
CA PHE A 95 -7.86 25.35 -17.07
C PHE A 95 -7.90 25.44 -18.60
N ALA A 96 -7.85 26.66 -19.11
CA ALA A 96 -8.04 26.99 -20.51
C ALA A 96 -6.85 27.80 -21.03
N ILE A 97 -6.42 27.52 -22.26
CA ILE A 97 -5.28 28.17 -22.92
C ILE A 97 -5.75 28.69 -24.26
N ALA A 98 -5.37 29.93 -24.61
CA ALA A 98 -5.65 30.49 -25.92
C ALA A 98 -5.11 29.57 -27.03
N PRO A 99 -5.90 29.22 -28.07
CA PRO A 99 -5.46 28.32 -29.14
C PRO A 99 -4.18 28.76 -29.85
N SER A 100 -3.97 30.08 -29.97
CA SER A 100 -2.75 30.68 -30.53
C SER A 100 -1.47 30.44 -29.72
N PHE A 101 -1.58 29.93 -28.49
CA PHE A 101 -0.46 29.66 -27.57
C PHE A 101 -0.19 28.17 -27.32
N TYR A 102 -0.87 27.25 -28.02
CA TYR A 102 -0.55 25.83 -27.93
C TYR A 102 0.92 25.56 -28.34
N GLY A 103 1.58 24.65 -27.62
CA GLY A 103 2.97 24.29 -27.89
C GLY A 103 4.02 25.35 -27.52
N THR A 104 3.63 26.50 -26.96
CA THR A 104 4.57 27.58 -26.55
C THR A 104 5.13 27.43 -25.14
N GLY A 105 4.68 26.40 -24.40
CA GLY A 105 5.03 26.16 -23.01
C GLY A 105 4.22 27.00 -22.00
N VAL A 106 3.18 27.72 -22.43
CA VAL A 106 2.26 28.45 -21.54
C VAL A 106 1.62 27.52 -20.50
N ALA A 107 1.22 26.31 -20.90
CA ALA A 107 0.57 25.35 -20.02
C ALA A 107 1.45 24.94 -18.81
N SER A 108 2.70 24.56 -19.07
CA SER A 108 3.67 24.19 -18.03
C SER A 108 4.02 25.37 -17.11
N ARG A 109 4.16 26.59 -17.65
CA ARG A 109 4.35 27.81 -16.84
C ARG A 109 3.16 28.09 -15.93
N ALA A 110 1.94 27.92 -16.45
CA ALA A 110 0.73 28.07 -15.66
C ALA A 110 0.66 27.01 -14.55
N LEU A 111 0.94 25.73 -14.83
CA LEU A 111 1.00 24.68 -13.82
C LEU A 111 2.04 24.95 -12.73
N THR A 112 3.20 25.48 -13.09
CA THR A 112 4.23 25.91 -12.12
C THR A 112 3.68 26.99 -11.18
N PHE A 113 3.02 28.01 -11.74
CA PHE A 113 2.39 29.06 -10.93
C PHE A 113 1.25 28.51 -10.08
N ILE A 114 0.39 27.64 -10.63
CA ILE A 114 -0.75 27.02 -9.94
C ILE A 114 -0.27 26.27 -8.69
N LYS A 115 0.77 25.44 -8.81
CA LYS A 115 1.35 24.69 -7.68
C LYS A 115 1.87 25.65 -6.59
N GLN A 116 2.57 26.72 -7.00
CA GLN A 116 3.11 27.71 -6.05
C GLN A 116 2.00 28.51 -5.36
N GLU A 117 0.98 28.94 -6.10
CA GLU A 117 -0.16 29.67 -5.55
C GLU A 117 -0.98 28.77 -4.63
N ALA A 118 -1.23 27.51 -5.00
CA ALA A 118 -1.89 26.53 -4.14
C ALA A 118 -1.16 26.37 -2.81
N LEU A 119 0.16 26.20 -2.84
CA LEU A 119 0.98 26.13 -1.63
C LEU A 119 0.90 27.41 -0.80
N THR A 120 0.93 28.59 -1.45
CA THR A 120 0.80 29.90 -0.77
C THR A 120 -0.56 30.09 -0.11
N LEU A 121 -1.61 29.47 -0.66
CA LEU A 121 -2.96 29.47 -0.09
C LEU A 121 -3.16 28.44 1.04
N GLY A 122 -2.14 27.62 1.32
CA GLY A 122 -2.14 26.65 2.42
C GLY A 122 -2.60 25.25 2.02
N TYR A 123 -2.73 24.95 0.73
CA TYR A 123 -2.98 23.59 0.26
C TYR A 123 -1.69 22.76 0.28
N ASP A 124 -1.82 21.45 0.51
CA ASP A 124 -0.67 20.53 0.61
C ASP A 124 -0.48 19.66 -0.64
N SER A 125 -1.55 19.41 -1.39
CA SER A 125 -1.54 18.71 -2.66
C SER A 125 -2.40 19.41 -3.73
N LEU A 126 -2.21 19.02 -4.99
CA LEU A 126 -3.01 19.48 -6.13
C LEU A 126 -3.60 18.29 -6.86
N ARG A 127 -4.91 18.35 -7.11
CA ARG A 127 -5.71 17.38 -7.86
C ARG A 127 -6.23 18.01 -9.14
N ILE A 128 -6.23 17.23 -10.21
CA ILE A 128 -6.63 17.70 -11.53
C ILE A 128 -7.28 16.54 -12.29
N ASP A 129 -8.35 16.82 -13.03
CA ASP A 129 -8.92 15.91 -14.03
C ASP A 129 -8.74 16.46 -15.46
N VAL A 130 -8.76 15.55 -16.44
CA VAL A 130 -8.71 15.85 -17.86
C VAL A 130 -9.54 14.86 -18.65
N CYS A 131 -10.26 15.37 -19.66
CA CYS A 131 -10.99 14.57 -20.63
C CYS A 131 -10.07 13.54 -21.31
N GLN A 132 -10.47 12.26 -21.39
CA GLN A 132 -9.65 11.17 -21.93
C GLN A 132 -9.34 11.35 -23.43
N GLU A 133 -10.17 12.10 -24.13
CA GLU A 133 -9.98 12.47 -25.53
C GLU A 133 -8.97 13.62 -25.72
N GLU A 134 -8.53 14.29 -24.65
CA GLU A 134 -7.62 15.44 -24.69
C GLU A 134 -6.14 15.03 -24.54
N GLU A 135 -5.64 14.25 -25.50
CA GLU A 135 -4.27 13.69 -25.50
C GLU A 135 -3.15 14.70 -25.16
N PRO A 136 -3.13 15.95 -25.69
CA PRO A 136 -2.07 16.89 -25.37
C PRO A 136 -2.01 17.27 -23.87
N MET A 137 -3.16 17.38 -23.22
CA MET A 137 -3.25 17.71 -21.80
C MET A 137 -2.91 16.49 -20.93
N ILE A 138 -3.29 15.28 -21.35
CA ILE A 138 -2.84 14.03 -20.71
C ILE A 138 -1.31 13.94 -20.72
N GLN A 139 -0.66 14.23 -21.85
CA GLN A 139 0.80 14.22 -21.95
C GLN A 139 1.45 15.25 -21.03
N LEU A 140 0.88 16.47 -20.99
CA LEU A 140 1.34 17.51 -20.06
C LEU A 140 1.23 17.03 -18.62
N TYR A 141 0.06 16.56 -18.17
CA TYR A 141 -0.15 16.15 -16.78
C TYR A 141 0.67 14.92 -16.40
N THR A 142 0.85 13.97 -17.31
CA THR A 142 1.77 12.83 -17.10
C THR A 142 3.20 13.29 -16.83
N SER A 143 3.64 14.40 -17.44
CA SER A 143 4.99 14.94 -17.25
C SER A 143 5.12 15.89 -16.05
N GLU A 144 4.03 16.54 -15.66
CA GLU A 144 4.03 17.61 -14.65
C GLU A 144 3.49 17.14 -13.28
N MET A 145 2.70 16.08 -13.23
CA MET A 145 2.09 15.56 -12.01
C MET A 145 2.83 14.30 -11.54
N LEU A 146 2.80 14.02 -10.25
CA LEU A 146 3.51 12.88 -9.69
C LEU A 146 2.82 11.54 -10.01
N ARG A 147 1.48 11.54 -10.05
CA ARG A 147 0.70 10.29 -10.10
C ARG A 147 -0.62 10.46 -10.85
N GLU A 148 -0.90 9.50 -11.72
CA GLU A 148 -2.25 9.22 -12.22
C GLU A 148 -3.00 8.37 -11.19
N VAL A 149 -4.22 8.79 -10.84
CA VAL A 149 -5.01 8.25 -9.73
C VAL A 149 -6.07 7.25 -10.20
N GLY A 150 -6.52 7.40 -11.45
CA GLY A 150 -7.59 6.62 -12.05
C GLY A 150 -8.50 7.49 -12.91
N GLY A 151 -9.66 6.95 -13.29
CA GLY A 151 -10.64 7.69 -14.08
C GLY A 151 -12.02 7.75 -13.45
N ILE A 152 -12.77 8.79 -13.81
CA ILE A 152 -14.13 9.08 -13.35
C ILE A 152 -15.04 9.44 -14.54
N THR A 153 -16.34 9.37 -14.30
CA THR A 153 -17.39 9.89 -15.19
C THR A 153 -18.32 10.73 -14.33
N PHE A 154 -18.52 11.98 -14.72
CA PHE A 154 -19.46 12.88 -14.03
C PHE A 154 -20.89 12.59 -14.48
N ASP A 155 -21.85 12.69 -13.55
CA ASP A 155 -23.25 12.26 -13.75
C ASP A 155 -23.95 12.89 -14.99
N ASP A 156 -23.51 14.08 -15.41
CA ASP A 156 -24.08 14.84 -16.54
C ASP A 156 -23.36 14.62 -17.88
N SER A 157 -22.45 13.64 -17.98
CA SER A 157 -21.71 13.40 -19.23
C SER A 157 -21.36 11.92 -19.46
N ASP A 158 -21.40 11.48 -20.72
CA ASP A 158 -20.78 10.21 -21.14
C ASP A 158 -19.24 10.32 -21.28
N VAL A 159 -18.67 11.46 -20.91
CA VAL A 159 -17.25 11.78 -21.05
C VAL A 159 -16.47 11.16 -19.89
N LYS A 160 -15.35 10.51 -20.21
CA LYS A 160 -14.45 9.93 -19.21
C LYS A 160 -13.30 10.87 -18.95
N TYR A 161 -12.91 10.94 -17.69
CA TYR A 161 -11.82 11.79 -17.24
C TYR A 161 -10.73 10.94 -16.61
N THR A 162 -9.48 11.32 -16.82
CA THR A 162 -8.32 10.80 -16.11
C THR A 162 -7.90 11.81 -15.04
N CYS A 163 -7.69 11.35 -13.82
CA CYS A 163 -7.36 12.16 -12.67
C CYS A 163 -5.89 12.01 -12.27
N PHE A 164 -5.29 13.11 -11.84
CA PHE A 164 -3.89 13.22 -11.43
C PHE A 164 -3.77 13.91 -10.08
N GLU A 165 -2.73 13.55 -9.33
CA GLU A 165 -2.36 14.22 -8.09
C GLU A 165 -0.85 14.53 -8.03
N THR A 166 -0.50 15.56 -7.28
CA THR A 166 0.88 15.81 -6.86
C THR A 166 0.92 16.45 -5.48
N PRO A 167 1.87 16.06 -4.60
CA PRO A 167 2.20 16.86 -3.44
C PRO A 167 2.76 18.22 -3.89
N LEU A 168 2.51 19.26 -3.10
CA LEU A 168 3.01 20.62 -3.35
C LEU A 168 4.31 20.93 -2.61
N SER A 169 4.68 20.11 -1.63
CA SER A 169 5.94 20.20 -0.88
C SER A 169 6.34 18.84 -0.31
N ASP A 170 7.59 18.73 0.17
CA ASP A 170 8.09 17.54 0.88
C ASP A 170 7.35 17.28 2.21
N ASP A 171 6.68 18.29 2.76
CA ASP A 171 5.90 18.20 3.99
C ASP A 171 4.46 17.72 3.74
N CYS A 172 4.05 17.54 2.47
CA CYS A 172 2.74 17.02 2.14
C CYS A 172 2.55 15.61 2.75
N PRO A 173 1.54 15.40 3.59
CA PRO A 173 1.30 14.09 4.18
C PRO A 173 0.88 13.10 3.10
N MET A 174 1.39 11.86 3.20
CA MET A 174 0.82 10.75 2.45
C MET A 174 -0.34 10.12 3.23
N LEU A 175 -1.42 9.78 2.55
CA LEU A 175 -2.60 9.16 3.14
C LEU A 175 -2.43 7.64 3.30
N PRO A 176 -3.23 6.97 4.16
CA PRO A 176 -3.23 5.51 4.25
C PRO A 176 -3.53 4.85 2.89
N ILE A 177 -2.74 3.84 2.51
CA ILE A 177 -2.84 3.17 1.21
C ILE A 177 -3.32 1.74 1.40
N ARG A 178 -4.52 1.43 0.90
CA ARG A 178 -5.01 0.05 0.85
C ARG A 178 -4.21 -0.75 -0.16
N MET A 179 -3.61 -1.86 0.29
CA MET A 179 -2.82 -2.76 -0.55
C MET A 179 -3.61 -4.03 -0.86
N PHE A 180 -3.43 -4.55 -2.07
CA PHE A 180 -3.99 -5.80 -2.54
C PHE A 180 -2.86 -6.82 -2.74
N PRO A 181 -3.01 -8.05 -2.22
CA PRO A 181 -1.92 -9.02 -2.18
C PRO A 181 -1.63 -9.64 -3.54
N ALA A 182 -0.38 -10.02 -3.75
CA ALA A 182 -0.04 -11.11 -4.65
C ALA A 182 -0.31 -12.46 -3.95
N TYR A 183 -0.73 -13.49 -4.69
CA TYR A 183 -1.02 -14.80 -4.12
C TYR A 183 -0.01 -15.85 -4.57
N ARG A 184 0.40 -16.74 -3.65
CA ARG A 184 1.00 -18.04 -4.02
C ARG A 184 -0.04 -19.13 -3.83
N HIS A 185 -0.27 -19.90 -4.88
CA HIS A 185 -1.35 -20.89 -4.95
C HIS A 185 -0.98 -22.10 -5.82
N GLY A 186 -1.86 -23.09 -5.89
CA GLY A 186 -1.66 -24.29 -6.72
C GLY A 186 -0.41 -25.09 -6.35
N GLU A 187 0.46 -25.36 -7.34
CA GLU A 187 1.67 -26.16 -7.16
C GLU A 187 2.75 -25.45 -6.33
N MET A 188 2.69 -24.12 -6.20
CA MET A 188 3.61 -23.37 -5.33
C MET A 188 3.33 -23.65 -3.86
N THR A 189 2.06 -23.87 -3.52
CA THR A 189 1.57 -24.10 -2.17
C THR A 189 0.63 -25.31 -2.15
N PRO A 190 1.15 -26.54 -2.36
CA PRO A 190 0.32 -27.75 -2.37
C PRO A 190 -0.37 -28.02 -1.03
N TRP A 191 0.08 -27.35 0.03
CA TRP A 191 -0.45 -27.36 1.38
C TRP A 191 -1.52 -26.27 1.63
N GLY A 192 -1.81 -25.41 0.65
CA GLY A 192 -2.69 -24.26 0.79
C GLY A 192 -4.15 -24.63 1.11
N ALA A 193 -4.92 -23.63 1.54
CA ALA A 193 -6.32 -23.80 1.92
C ALA A 193 -7.21 -22.70 1.32
N ASP A 194 -8.52 -22.88 1.45
CA ASP A 194 -9.53 -21.88 1.08
C ASP A 194 -9.91 -20.95 2.25
N THR A 195 -9.25 -21.06 3.40
CA THR A 195 -9.62 -20.34 4.63
C THR A 195 -9.49 -18.82 4.52
N LEU A 196 -8.61 -18.31 3.65
CA LEU A 196 -8.56 -16.89 3.29
C LEU A 196 -9.89 -16.41 2.66
N ARG A 197 -10.53 -17.25 1.84
CA ARG A 197 -11.84 -16.97 1.23
C ARG A 197 -12.97 -17.16 2.23
N THR A 198 -12.99 -18.27 2.97
CA THR A 198 -14.13 -18.58 3.85
C THR A 198 -14.18 -17.71 5.11
N ILE A 199 -13.02 -17.27 5.63
CA ILE A 199 -12.93 -16.41 6.84
C ILE A 199 -12.87 -14.92 6.48
N TYR A 200 -12.08 -14.54 5.48
CA TYR A 200 -11.84 -13.12 5.14
C TYR A 200 -12.41 -12.68 3.79
N GLN A 201 -13.12 -13.57 3.08
CA GLN A 201 -13.72 -13.27 1.77
C GLN A 201 -12.70 -12.74 0.74
N LYS A 202 -11.43 -13.13 0.88
CA LYS A 202 -10.39 -12.74 -0.07
C LYS A 202 -10.64 -13.40 -1.43
N PRO A 203 -10.39 -12.68 -2.53
CA PRO A 203 -10.53 -13.19 -3.89
C PRO A 203 -9.33 -14.09 -4.24
N ILE A 204 -9.20 -15.23 -3.55
CA ILE A 204 -8.10 -16.16 -3.78
C ILE A 204 -8.28 -16.90 -5.13
N PRO A 205 -7.19 -17.16 -5.89
CA PRO A 205 -7.28 -17.79 -7.20
C PRO A 205 -7.85 -19.22 -7.19
N ASP A 206 -7.53 -20.01 -6.18
CA ASP A 206 -7.99 -21.40 -6.02
C ASP A 206 -7.98 -21.86 -4.55
N ASP A 207 -8.50 -23.06 -4.28
CA ASP A 207 -8.60 -23.63 -2.92
C ASP A 207 -7.26 -24.15 -2.36
N ARG A 208 -6.18 -24.07 -3.16
CA ARG A 208 -4.79 -24.36 -2.76
C ARG A 208 -4.00 -23.06 -2.61
N THR A 209 -4.65 -21.93 -2.32
CA THR A 209 -3.97 -20.66 -2.06
C THR A 209 -3.35 -20.67 -0.67
N GLY A 210 -2.02 -20.79 -0.60
CA GLY A 210 -1.30 -20.88 0.66
C GLY A 210 -0.90 -19.53 1.25
N GLU A 211 -0.56 -18.56 0.40
CA GLU A 211 -0.05 -17.26 0.86
C GLU A 211 -0.76 -16.11 0.13
N ALA A 212 -1.14 -15.10 0.90
CA ALA A 212 -1.46 -13.76 0.42
C ALA A 212 -0.37 -12.81 0.92
N LEU A 213 0.42 -12.27 0.01
CA LEU A 213 1.51 -11.33 0.29
C LEU A 213 0.93 -9.91 0.35
N GLU A 214 0.40 -9.56 1.52
CA GLU A 214 -0.41 -8.37 1.78
C GLU A 214 0.33 -7.06 1.53
N ILE A 215 1.57 -6.96 2.02
CA ILE A 215 2.46 -5.82 1.78
C ILE A 215 3.83 -6.40 1.45
N SER A 216 4.17 -6.34 0.16
CA SER A 216 5.31 -7.05 -0.41
C SER A 216 6.01 -6.20 -1.46
N ALA A 217 7.32 -6.11 -1.33
CA ALA A 217 8.23 -5.57 -2.34
C ALA A 217 9.05 -6.68 -3.03
N ILE A 218 8.69 -7.96 -2.81
CA ILE A 218 9.34 -9.09 -3.46
C ILE A 218 9.01 -9.05 -4.95
N LYS A 219 10.05 -9.01 -5.78
CA LYS A 219 9.93 -8.98 -7.24
C LYS A 219 9.01 -10.10 -7.75
N ASP A 220 8.12 -9.76 -8.68
CA ASP A 220 7.11 -10.62 -9.29
C ASP A 220 5.99 -11.08 -8.33
N LEU A 221 6.03 -10.61 -7.08
CA LEU A 221 5.08 -10.88 -6.02
C LEU A 221 4.80 -9.61 -5.20
N GLU A 222 4.88 -8.45 -5.84
CA GLU A 222 4.57 -7.18 -5.20
C GLU A 222 3.07 -7.05 -4.91
N SER A 223 2.75 -6.50 -3.75
CA SER A 223 1.40 -6.01 -3.47
C SER A 223 1.12 -4.76 -4.31
N VAL A 224 -0.14 -4.56 -4.70
CA VAL A 224 -0.56 -3.46 -5.59
C VAL A 224 -1.66 -2.59 -4.99
N THR A 225 -1.84 -1.37 -5.49
CA THR A 225 -3.01 -0.51 -5.22
C THR A 225 -4.24 -1.00 -5.98
N SER A 226 -5.40 -0.36 -5.78
CA SER A 226 -6.63 -0.64 -6.54
C SER A 226 -6.48 -0.44 -8.05
N ILE A 227 -5.52 0.37 -8.49
CA ILE A 227 -5.23 0.63 -9.90
C ILE A 227 -3.99 -0.13 -10.42
N GLY A 228 -3.43 -1.05 -9.63
CA GLY A 228 -2.33 -1.91 -10.06
C GLY A 228 -0.92 -1.33 -9.90
N GLU A 229 -0.74 -0.20 -9.21
CA GLU A 229 0.61 0.30 -8.90
C GLU A 229 1.26 -0.59 -7.84
N THR A 230 2.47 -1.07 -8.12
CA THR A 230 3.22 -1.91 -7.17
C THR A 230 3.75 -1.10 -5.99
N LEU A 231 3.92 -1.76 -4.84
CA LEU A 231 4.58 -1.17 -3.68
C LEU A 231 5.97 -0.61 -4.03
N THR A 232 6.73 -1.32 -4.86
CA THR A 232 8.06 -0.88 -5.33
C THR A 232 7.97 0.43 -6.13
N SER A 233 6.96 0.60 -6.98
CA SER A 233 6.72 1.84 -7.71
C SER A 233 6.34 2.99 -6.78
N LEU A 234 5.44 2.75 -5.81
CA LEU A 234 5.06 3.75 -4.80
C LEU A 234 6.27 4.24 -4.00
N VAL A 235 7.09 3.30 -3.52
CA VAL A 235 8.33 3.61 -2.79
C VAL A 235 9.28 4.41 -3.66
N GLN A 236 9.47 4.05 -4.94
CA GLN A 236 10.32 4.83 -5.85
C GLN A 236 9.85 6.28 -6.04
N LYS A 237 8.53 6.52 -6.10
CA LYS A 237 7.95 7.86 -6.25
C LYS A 237 8.12 8.73 -5.00
N ASN A 238 8.05 8.14 -3.80
CA ASN A 238 8.21 8.89 -2.55
C ASN A 238 8.84 8.06 -1.42
N ARG A 239 10.14 7.79 -1.54
CA ARG A 239 10.90 6.97 -0.57
C ARG A 239 10.82 7.54 0.84
N LYS A 240 11.07 8.84 1.00
CA LYS A 240 11.07 9.50 2.31
C LYS A 240 9.67 9.59 2.93
N GLY A 241 8.65 9.92 2.13
CA GLY A 241 7.27 9.98 2.61
C GLY A 241 6.74 8.64 3.09
N ILE A 242 7.14 7.54 2.46
CA ILE A 242 6.75 6.18 2.86
C ILE A 242 7.66 5.65 3.97
N MET A 243 8.97 5.61 3.77
CA MET A 243 9.90 4.86 4.61
C MET A 243 10.51 5.68 5.76
N GLY A 244 10.36 7.01 5.78
CA GLY A 244 10.92 7.86 6.84
C GLY A 244 12.44 7.76 6.91
N ASP A 245 12.97 7.38 8.07
CA ASP A 245 14.42 7.28 8.32
C ASP A 245 15.08 6.15 7.51
N PHE A 246 14.29 5.20 6.98
CA PHE A 246 14.76 4.06 6.18
C PHE A 246 14.76 4.35 4.67
N ALA A 247 14.64 5.62 4.25
CA ALA A 247 14.51 6.00 2.85
C ALA A 247 15.71 5.62 1.97
N ASP A 248 16.87 5.27 2.54
CA ASP A 248 18.06 4.85 1.79
C ASP A 248 18.19 3.33 1.66
N ASP A 249 17.33 2.56 2.33
CA ASP A 249 17.41 1.09 2.38
C ASP A 249 16.49 0.39 1.36
N GLU A 250 16.72 -0.91 1.11
CA GLU A 250 15.70 -1.74 0.46
C GLU A 250 14.46 -1.88 1.39
N PHE A 251 13.27 -2.09 0.81
CA PHE A 251 12.05 -2.20 1.64
C PHE A 251 12.18 -3.37 2.62
N PRO A 252 12.15 -3.14 3.94
CA PRO A 252 12.76 -4.05 4.89
C PRO A 252 11.87 -5.22 5.32
N LEU A 253 10.55 -5.12 5.12
CA LEU A 253 9.58 -6.06 5.68
C LEU A 253 8.68 -6.69 4.62
N LEU A 254 8.19 -7.88 4.93
CA LEU A 254 7.16 -8.58 4.17
C LEU A 254 6.06 -9.01 5.13
N LEU A 255 4.82 -8.65 4.79
CA LEU A 255 3.64 -9.06 5.52
C LEU A 255 2.81 -10.06 4.70
N LYS A 256 2.45 -11.19 5.31
CA LYS A 256 1.56 -12.19 4.71
C LYS A 256 0.39 -12.59 5.60
N LEU A 257 -0.70 -13.00 4.97
CA LEU A 257 -1.62 -13.96 5.56
C LEU A 257 -1.39 -15.33 4.91
N LEU A 258 -1.23 -16.35 5.74
CA LEU A 258 -0.89 -17.71 5.30
C LEU A 258 -1.96 -18.70 5.77
N ALA A 259 -2.47 -19.50 4.83
CA ALA A 259 -3.51 -20.49 5.05
C ALA A 259 -3.00 -21.90 4.71
N ALA A 260 -2.86 -22.73 5.72
CA ALA A 260 -2.32 -24.08 5.61
C ALA A 260 -3.39 -25.13 5.91
N LYS A 261 -3.76 -25.93 4.91
CA LYS A 261 -4.57 -27.15 5.06
C LYS A 261 -3.71 -28.33 5.48
N GLY A 262 -2.50 -28.41 4.95
CA GLY A 262 -1.50 -29.42 5.30
C GLY A 262 -0.23 -28.81 5.88
N SER A 263 0.62 -29.64 6.47
CA SER A 263 1.89 -29.17 7.02
C SER A 263 2.83 -28.64 5.93
N LEU A 264 3.43 -27.49 6.17
CA LEU A 264 4.57 -26.98 5.40
C LEU A 264 5.81 -27.79 5.75
N SER A 265 6.83 -27.77 4.89
CA SER A 265 8.11 -28.41 5.20
C SER A 265 8.75 -27.81 6.45
N VAL A 266 9.52 -28.62 7.18
CA VAL A 266 10.45 -28.11 8.19
C VAL A 266 11.53 -27.30 7.51
N GLN A 267 11.76 -26.11 8.03
CA GLN A 267 12.63 -25.11 7.43
C GLN A 267 13.47 -24.38 8.49
N VAL A 268 14.51 -23.73 7.99
CA VAL A 268 15.31 -22.75 8.71
C VAL A 268 15.65 -21.60 7.77
N HIS A 269 15.87 -20.43 8.35
CA HIS A 269 16.14 -19.20 7.63
C HIS A 269 17.49 -18.61 8.02
N PRO A 270 18.30 -18.12 7.07
CA PRO A 270 19.57 -17.46 7.38
C PRO A 270 19.38 -16.08 8.01
N GLY A 271 20.39 -15.63 8.77
CA GLY A 271 20.54 -14.22 9.14
C GLY A 271 21.14 -13.39 7.99
N ASP A 272 21.17 -12.07 8.15
CA ASP A 272 21.54 -11.13 7.07
C ASP A 272 22.91 -11.38 6.45
N VAL A 273 23.93 -11.70 7.26
CA VAL A 273 25.30 -11.93 6.77
C VAL A 273 25.35 -13.12 5.81
N TYR A 274 24.81 -14.27 6.22
CA TYR A 274 24.81 -15.49 5.40
C TYR A 274 23.93 -15.30 4.15
N ALA A 275 22.75 -14.70 4.31
CA ALA A 275 21.82 -14.45 3.21
C ALA A 275 22.42 -13.49 2.16
N ARG A 276 23.14 -12.46 2.59
CA ARG A 276 23.78 -11.52 1.67
C ARG A 276 24.91 -12.18 0.89
N GLU A 277 25.72 -12.99 1.56
CA GLU A 277 26.86 -13.70 0.94
C GLU A 277 26.42 -14.78 -0.05
N HIS A 278 25.39 -15.56 0.30
CA HIS A 278 25.01 -16.76 -0.46
C HIS A 278 23.84 -16.53 -1.43
N GLU A 279 22.93 -15.60 -1.11
CA GLU A 279 21.68 -15.39 -1.86
C GLU A 279 21.54 -13.96 -2.41
N GLY A 280 22.40 -13.03 -1.98
CA GLY A 280 22.29 -11.60 -2.32
C GLY A 280 21.06 -10.90 -1.75
N LYS A 281 20.43 -11.48 -0.72
CA LYS A 281 19.15 -11.04 -0.14
C LYS A 281 19.29 -10.69 1.35
N LEU A 282 18.24 -10.08 1.90
CA LEU A 282 18.08 -9.97 3.35
C LEU A 282 17.98 -11.35 4.01
N GLY A 283 18.39 -11.42 5.27
CA GLY A 283 18.06 -12.52 6.15
C GLY A 283 16.56 -12.61 6.40
N LYS A 284 16.16 -13.60 7.18
CA LYS A 284 14.75 -13.84 7.47
C LYS A 284 14.55 -14.30 8.91
N THR A 285 14.33 -13.33 9.79
CA THR A 285 13.57 -13.55 11.02
C THR A 285 12.09 -13.27 10.79
N GLU A 286 11.23 -13.95 11.54
CA GLU A 286 9.78 -13.88 11.34
C GLU A 286 9.01 -14.04 12.66
N ALA A 287 7.74 -13.65 12.64
CA ALA A 287 6.79 -13.89 13.71
C ALA A 287 5.42 -14.25 13.16
N TRP A 288 4.74 -15.16 13.85
CA TRP A 288 3.40 -15.62 13.53
C TRP A 288 2.40 -15.18 14.59
N VAL A 289 1.24 -14.72 14.15
CA VAL A 289 0.03 -14.65 14.97
C VAL A 289 -0.96 -15.67 14.44
N ILE A 290 -1.34 -16.64 15.25
CA ILE A 290 -2.35 -17.63 14.88
C ILE A 290 -3.71 -16.93 14.87
N LEU A 291 -4.31 -16.80 13.68
CA LEU A 291 -5.61 -16.13 13.48
C LEU A 291 -6.76 -17.14 13.61
N HIS A 292 -6.54 -18.35 13.10
CA HIS A 292 -7.45 -19.49 13.25
C HIS A 292 -6.63 -20.78 13.30
N ALA A 293 -7.13 -21.75 14.08
CA ALA A 293 -6.52 -23.05 14.26
C ALA A 293 -7.64 -24.10 14.45
N GLU A 294 -7.58 -25.18 13.68
CA GLU A 294 -8.44 -26.35 13.88
C GLU A 294 -8.08 -27.10 15.17
N GLU A 295 -8.99 -27.95 15.66
CA GLU A 295 -8.74 -28.76 16.86
C GLU A 295 -7.52 -29.67 16.64
N GLY A 296 -6.54 -29.61 17.56
CA GLY A 296 -5.30 -30.37 17.47
C GLY A 296 -4.22 -29.79 16.54
N ALA A 297 -4.47 -28.62 15.93
CA ALA A 297 -3.48 -27.91 15.12
C ALA A 297 -2.23 -27.59 15.95
N SER A 298 -1.06 -27.79 15.33
CA SER A 298 0.23 -27.59 15.98
C SER A 298 1.29 -27.11 15.02
N ILE A 299 2.32 -26.48 15.56
CA ILE A 299 3.54 -26.09 14.85
C ILE A 299 4.72 -26.91 15.34
N LEU A 300 5.78 -26.95 14.53
CA LEU A 300 7.10 -27.37 14.95
C LEU A 300 7.92 -26.12 15.26
N TYR A 301 8.55 -26.05 16.44
CA TYR A 301 9.07 -24.81 16.99
C TYR A 301 10.33 -25.04 17.84
N GLY A 302 11.47 -25.10 17.17
CA GLY A 302 12.78 -25.30 17.80
C GLY A 302 13.19 -26.77 17.90
N ILE A 303 14.50 -26.99 17.94
CA ILE A 303 15.11 -28.31 18.19
C ILE A 303 14.90 -28.67 19.68
N LYS A 304 14.62 -29.94 19.99
CA LYS A 304 14.46 -30.38 21.38
C LYS A 304 15.79 -30.36 22.14
N ASP A 305 15.70 -30.10 23.44
CA ASP A 305 16.83 -30.21 24.37
C ASP A 305 17.55 -31.55 24.21
N GLY A 306 18.88 -31.49 24.11
CA GLY A 306 19.75 -32.66 23.98
C GLY A 306 19.96 -33.17 22.55
N VAL A 307 19.26 -32.63 21.55
CA VAL A 307 19.56 -32.91 20.14
C VAL A 307 20.71 -32.03 19.67
N THR A 308 21.79 -32.64 19.20
CA THR A 308 22.93 -31.91 18.63
C THR A 308 22.79 -31.75 17.10
N LEU A 309 23.51 -30.78 16.53
CA LEU A 309 23.62 -30.63 15.07
C LEU A 309 24.16 -31.89 14.38
N GLU A 310 25.07 -32.63 15.03
CA GLU A 310 25.59 -33.89 14.51
C GLU A 310 24.49 -34.96 14.43
N MET A 311 23.67 -35.10 15.48
CA MET A 311 22.54 -36.04 15.50
C MET A 311 21.51 -35.70 14.42
N LEU A 312 21.15 -34.42 14.32
CA LEU A 312 20.21 -33.93 13.31
C LEU A 312 20.76 -34.12 11.91
N GLY A 313 22.02 -33.72 11.68
CA GLY A 313 22.71 -33.87 10.40
C GLY A 313 22.78 -35.33 9.96
N LYS A 314 23.12 -36.26 10.86
CA LYS A 314 23.13 -37.70 10.56
C LYS A 314 21.77 -38.20 10.11
N ALA A 315 20.70 -37.87 10.84
CA ALA A 315 19.34 -38.31 10.51
C ALA A 315 18.84 -37.74 9.16
N LEU A 316 19.18 -36.49 8.86
CA LEU A 316 18.84 -35.86 7.58
C LEU A 316 19.52 -36.57 6.40
N HIS A 317 20.82 -36.85 6.52
CA HIS A 317 21.58 -37.52 5.46
C HIS A 317 21.17 -38.99 5.28
N SER A 318 20.71 -39.67 6.33
CA SER A 318 20.17 -41.04 6.24
C SER A 318 18.71 -41.09 5.78
N GLY A 319 18.03 -39.94 5.63
CA GLY A 319 16.63 -39.85 5.20
C GLY A 319 15.64 -40.27 6.29
N GLU A 320 16.05 -40.28 7.55
CA GLU A 320 15.24 -40.63 8.71
C GLU A 320 14.14 -39.59 8.99
N ASP A 321 13.19 -39.96 9.85
CA ASP A 321 12.20 -39.04 10.41
C ASP A 321 12.87 -38.19 11.50
N VAL A 322 12.90 -36.87 11.28
CA VAL A 322 13.49 -35.90 12.21
C VAL A 322 12.44 -35.21 13.08
N GLU A 323 11.14 -35.46 12.88
CA GLU A 323 10.10 -34.89 13.73
C GLU A 323 10.32 -35.18 15.22
N PRO A 324 10.74 -36.40 15.65
CA PRO A 324 11.02 -36.68 17.05
C PRO A 324 12.10 -35.78 17.67
N MET A 325 12.94 -35.14 16.85
CA MET A 325 14.02 -34.24 17.27
C MET A 325 13.57 -32.78 17.40
N ILE A 326 12.34 -32.44 16.97
CA ILE A 326 11.83 -31.07 16.90
C ILE A 326 10.65 -30.91 17.86
N GLN A 327 10.59 -29.80 18.57
CA GLN A 327 9.52 -29.53 19.53
C GLN A 327 8.20 -29.28 18.80
N ARG A 328 7.16 -30.06 19.12
CA ARG A 328 5.79 -29.86 18.64
C ARG A 328 5.00 -29.07 19.67
N VAL A 329 4.34 -28.00 19.24
CA VAL A 329 3.55 -27.10 20.10
C VAL A 329 2.14 -27.00 19.56
N GLN A 330 1.14 -27.35 20.36
CA GLN A 330 -0.27 -27.14 20.07
C GLN A 330 -0.59 -25.64 20.09
N VAL A 331 -1.41 -25.18 19.14
CA VAL A 331 -1.69 -23.75 18.94
C VAL A 331 -3.19 -23.47 18.95
N LYS A 332 -3.54 -22.23 19.27
CA LYS A 332 -4.91 -21.70 19.17
C LYS A 332 -4.89 -20.26 18.68
N ALA A 333 -6.04 -19.78 18.21
CA ALA A 333 -6.21 -18.39 17.82
C ALA A 333 -5.79 -17.42 18.95
N GLY A 334 -4.98 -16.43 18.59
CA GLY A 334 -4.40 -15.46 19.53
C GLY A 334 -3.00 -15.79 20.02
N ASP A 335 -2.50 -17.00 19.82
CA ASP A 335 -1.10 -17.31 20.15
C ASP A 335 -0.15 -16.58 19.19
N VAL A 336 0.96 -16.07 19.73
CA VAL A 336 2.00 -15.35 19.00
C VAL A 336 3.34 -16.06 19.19
N PHE A 337 4.09 -16.25 18.11
CA PHE A 337 5.39 -16.92 18.09
C PHE A 337 6.40 -16.08 17.33
N TYR A 338 7.58 -15.88 17.91
CA TYR A 338 8.72 -15.27 17.23
C TYR A 338 9.75 -16.35 16.90
N MET A 339 10.28 -16.32 15.69
CA MET A 339 11.33 -17.21 15.20
C MET A 339 12.54 -16.38 14.76
N PRO A 340 13.61 -16.30 15.59
CA PRO A 340 14.88 -15.73 15.14
C PRO A 340 15.44 -16.54 13.97
N SER A 341 16.14 -15.87 13.05
CA SER A 341 16.88 -16.55 11.97
C SER A 341 17.83 -17.59 12.55
N GLY A 342 17.87 -18.79 11.97
CA GLY A 342 18.62 -19.94 12.48
C GLY A 342 17.81 -20.91 13.34
N MET A 343 16.58 -20.56 13.72
CA MET A 343 15.68 -21.47 14.45
C MET A 343 14.94 -22.41 13.49
N VAL A 344 14.96 -23.72 13.77
CA VAL A 344 14.17 -24.72 13.01
C VAL A 344 12.69 -24.61 13.35
N HIS A 345 11.82 -24.54 12.36
CA HIS A 345 10.37 -24.45 12.56
C HIS A 345 9.56 -25.00 11.37
N ALA A 346 8.27 -25.21 11.59
CA ALA A 346 7.30 -25.54 10.53
C ALA A 346 5.87 -25.18 10.95
N ILE A 347 5.07 -24.75 9.97
CA ILE A 347 3.63 -24.55 10.13
C ILE A 347 2.91 -25.88 9.88
N GLY A 348 2.06 -26.31 10.80
CA GLY A 348 1.20 -27.49 10.62
C GLY A 348 -0.08 -27.17 9.83
N GLY A 349 -0.80 -28.23 9.46
CA GLY A 349 -2.11 -28.10 8.81
C GLY A 349 -3.20 -27.59 9.75
N GLY A 350 -4.27 -27.04 9.16
CA GLY A 350 -5.43 -26.49 9.87
C GLY A 350 -5.18 -25.10 10.47
N ILE A 351 -4.23 -24.33 9.93
CA ILE A 351 -3.82 -23.03 10.49
C ILE A 351 -4.02 -21.91 9.47
N LEU A 352 -4.61 -20.80 9.91
CA LEU A 352 -4.54 -19.50 9.23
C LEU A 352 -3.77 -18.55 10.16
N LEU A 353 -2.73 -17.90 9.64
CA LEU A 353 -1.87 -17.03 10.43
C LEU A 353 -1.52 -15.73 9.70
N TYR A 354 -1.15 -14.74 10.50
CA TYR A 354 -0.46 -13.53 10.09
C TYR A 354 1.05 -13.77 10.25
N GLU A 355 1.82 -13.50 9.21
CA GLU A 355 3.29 -13.63 9.23
C GLU A 355 3.92 -12.27 8.91
N ILE A 356 4.64 -11.71 9.88
CA ILE A 356 5.54 -10.57 9.67
C ILE A 356 6.97 -11.07 9.65
N GLN A 357 7.75 -10.61 8.68
CA GLN A 357 9.13 -11.04 8.49
C GLN A 357 9.96 -9.94 7.83
N GLN A 358 11.29 -10.09 7.85
CA GLN A 358 12.15 -9.34 6.93
C GLN A 358 11.74 -9.61 5.47
N SER A 359 11.96 -8.66 4.56
CA SER A 359 11.60 -8.78 3.14
C SER A 359 12.53 -9.75 2.40
N SER A 360 12.34 -11.04 2.66
CA SER A 360 13.14 -12.13 2.13
C SER A 360 12.29 -13.38 1.90
N ASP A 361 12.51 -14.04 0.77
CA ASP A 361 11.90 -15.32 0.43
C ASP A 361 12.87 -16.50 0.62
N VAL A 362 14.05 -16.26 1.21
CA VAL A 362 15.08 -17.30 1.41
C VAL A 362 14.61 -18.33 2.43
N THR A 363 14.48 -19.58 1.97
CA THR A 363 13.99 -20.70 2.78
C THR A 363 14.82 -21.94 2.53
N TYR A 364 15.55 -22.38 3.56
CA TYR A 364 16.24 -23.67 3.50
C TYR A 364 15.34 -24.75 4.05
N ARG A 365 14.82 -25.56 3.12
CA ARG A 365 14.03 -26.75 3.44
C ARG A 365 14.93 -27.82 4.05
N LEU A 366 14.72 -28.07 5.34
CA LEU A 366 15.44 -29.08 6.11
C LEU A 366 14.85 -30.47 5.86
N TRP A 367 13.54 -30.61 6.01
CA TRP A 367 12.84 -31.89 5.91
C TRP A 367 11.39 -31.72 5.47
N ASP A 368 10.88 -32.69 4.72
CA ASP A 368 9.58 -32.58 4.07
C ASP A 368 8.60 -33.73 4.34
N PHE A 369 8.68 -34.32 5.53
CA PHE A 369 7.86 -35.48 5.93
C PHE A 369 8.02 -36.68 4.98
N ASN A 370 9.18 -36.77 4.29
CA ASN A 370 9.45 -37.77 3.27
C ASN A 370 8.36 -37.88 2.18
N ARG A 371 7.60 -36.80 1.95
CA ARG A 371 6.53 -36.74 0.94
C ARG A 371 7.07 -36.90 -0.46
N THR A 372 6.26 -37.52 -1.31
CA THR A 372 6.52 -37.64 -2.75
C THR A 372 5.36 -37.06 -3.55
N ASN A 373 5.64 -36.56 -4.75
CA ASN A 373 4.61 -36.24 -5.73
C ASN A 373 4.00 -37.52 -6.34
N ASP A 374 3.05 -37.37 -7.26
CA ASP A 374 2.39 -38.48 -7.97
C ASP A 374 3.35 -39.37 -8.78
N LYS A 375 4.57 -38.88 -9.05
CA LYS A 375 5.65 -39.62 -9.73
C LYS A 375 6.59 -40.33 -8.77
N GLY A 376 6.37 -40.24 -7.46
CA GLY A 376 7.24 -40.82 -6.43
C GLY A 376 8.51 -39.98 -6.14
N GLU A 377 8.58 -38.74 -6.63
CA GLU A 377 9.75 -37.87 -6.47
C GLU A 377 9.62 -37.02 -5.19
N LYS A 378 10.70 -36.94 -4.40
CA LYS A 378 10.78 -36.06 -3.23
C LYS A 378 11.15 -34.64 -3.64
N ARG A 379 10.71 -33.64 -2.87
CA ARG A 379 11.15 -32.26 -3.06
C ARG A 379 12.64 -32.10 -2.69
N PRO A 380 13.38 -31.21 -3.39
CA PRO A 380 14.74 -30.88 -3.00
C PRO A 380 14.83 -30.32 -1.57
N LEU A 381 15.86 -30.77 -0.85
CA LEU A 381 16.23 -30.34 0.49
C LEU A 381 17.55 -29.54 0.42
N HIS A 382 17.73 -28.62 1.36
CA HIS A 382 18.90 -27.75 1.47
C HIS A 382 19.68 -28.12 2.73
N ILE A 383 20.07 -29.39 2.86
CA ILE A 383 20.59 -29.94 4.13
C ILE A 383 21.84 -29.19 4.59
N GLN A 384 22.82 -28.98 3.70
CA GLN A 384 24.05 -28.29 4.08
C GLN A 384 23.79 -26.85 4.47
N GLN A 385 23.09 -26.08 3.65
CA GLN A 385 22.75 -24.69 3.97
C GLN A 385 21.94 -24.58 5.27
N SER A 386 21.06 -25.55 5.52
CA SER A 386 20.30 -25.57 6.78
C SER A 386 21.23 -25.78 7.97
N LEU A 387 22.15 -26.75 7.91
CA LEU A 387 23.10 -27.02 8.99
C LEU A 387 24.08 -25.85 9.22
N ASP A 388 24.43 -25.11 8.16
CA ASP A 388 25.32 -23.94 8.25
C ASP A 388 24.69 -22.79 9.05
N VAL A 389 23.36 -22.67 9.05
CA VAL A 389 22.65 -21.53 9.64
C VAL A 389 21.88 -21.87 10.92
N ILE A 390 21.70 -23.16 11.23
CA ILE A 390 21.03 -23.55 12.47
C ILE A 390 21.92 -23.20 13.66
N ASP A 391 21.33 -22.48 14.60
CA ASP A 391 21.87 -22.37 15.95
C ASP A 391 20.94 -23.12 16.91
N PRO A 392 21.37 -24.30 17.43
CA PRO A 392 20.55 -25.11 18.32
C PRO A 392 20.30 -24.45 19.69
N ALA A 393 21.03 -23.38 20.03
CA ALA A 393 20.83 -22.63 21.26
C ALA A 393 19.75 -21.54 21.13
N LEU A 394 19.30 -21.22 19.92
CA LEU A 394 18.25 -20.22 19.72
C LEU A 394 16.92 -20.68 20.26
N LEU A 395 16.37 -19.86 21.15
CA LEU A 395 15.02 -19.98 21.66
C LEU A 395 14.18 -18.84 21.09
N GLY A 396 13.06 -19.18 20.46
CA GLY A 396 12.07 -18.19 20.10
C GLY A 396 11.33 -17.64 21.33
N SER A 397 10.51 -16.62 21.12
CA SER A 397 9.67 -16.04 22.17
C SER A 397 8.20 -16.17 21.84
N ARG A 398 7.36 -16.16 22.88
CA ARG A 398 5.92 -16.32 22.76
C ARG A 398 5.19 -15.17 23.42
N ALA A 399 4.09 -14.75 22.81
CA ALA A 399 3.15 -13.81 23.39
C ALA A 399 1.71 -14.29 23.10
N VAL A 400 0.73 -13.55 23.59
CA VAL A 400 -0.70 -13.82 23.32
C VAL A 400 -1.38 -12.49 23.04
N MET A 401 -2.24 -12.47 22.01
CA MET A 401 -3.06 -11.29 21.72
C MET A 401 -3.98 -10.93 22.90
N PRO A 402 -4.16 -9.64 23.21
CA PRO A 402 -5.05 -9.21 24.28
C PRO A 402 -6.50 -9.60 23.99
N LYS A 403 -7.16 -10.23 24.97
CA LYS A 403 -8.58 -10.60 24.86
C LYS A 403 -9.52 -9.43 25.13
N SER A 404 -9.12 -8.51 26.01
CA SER A 404 -9.88 -7.35 26.49
C SER A 404 -8.91 -6.24 26.92
N GLY A 405 -9.37 -4.99 27.00
CA GLY A 405 -8.52 -3.82 27.29
C GLY A 405 -9.23 -2.51 26.95
N ASN A 406 -8.54 -1.38 27.18
CA ASN A 406 -9.10 -0.02 27.08
C ASN A 406 -8.73 0.70 25.77
N ASN A 407 -9.18 0.19 24.63
CA ASN A 407 -8.99 0.83 23.32
C ASN A 407 -7.53 1.25 23.01
N GLU A 408 -6.57 0.44 23.44
CA GLU A 408 -5.14 0.76 23.39
C GLU A 408 -4.39 -0.14 22.42
N VAL A 409 -3.20 0.34 22.02
CA VAL A 409 -2.24 -0.42 21.23
C VAL A 409 -1.26 -1.11 22.18
N THR A 410 -1.28 -2.45 22.21
CA THR A 410 -0.39 -3.26 23.04
C THR A 410 0.73 -3.85 22.19
N THR A 411 1.98 -3.67 22.60
CA THR A 411 3.13 -4.34 21.96
C THR A 411 3.11 -5.83 22.29
N LEU A 412 3.16 -6.67 21.26
CA LEU A 412 3.24 -8.13 21.36
C LEU A 412 4.68 -8.62 21.28
N LEU A 413 5.45 -8.04 20.35
CA LEU A 413 6.86 -8.32 20.12
C LEU A 413 7.59 -7.01 19.77
N ASP A 414 8.80 -6.87 20.27
CA ASP A 414 9.72 -5.77 19.95
C ASP A 414 11.11 -6.40 19.78
N VAL A 415 11.49 -6.63 18.51
CA VAL A 415 12.72 -7.33 18.13
C VAL A 415 13.50 -6.46 17.15
N PRO A 416 14.82 -6.70 16.95
CA PRO A 416 15.64 -5.80 16.14
C PRO A 416 15.12 -5.53 14.72
N ALA A 417 14.46 -6.51 14.10
CA ALA A 417 13.97 -6.41 12.72
C ALA A 417 12.61 -5.70 12.59
N PHE A 418 11.73 -5.82 13.59
CA PHE A 418 10.37 -5.27 13.54
C PHE A 418 9.73 -5.22 14.92
N LYS A 419 8.69 -4.39 15.03
CA LYS A 419 7.77 -4.37 16.16
C LYS A 419 6.39 -4.83 15.72
N LEU A 420 5.78 -5.73 16.49
CA LEU A 420 4.41 -6.20 16.28
C LEU A 420 3.54 -5.78 17.45
N SER A 421 2.42 -5.13 17.16
CA SER A 421 1.44 -4.67 18.13
C SER A 421 0.02 -5.10 17.77
N CYS A 422 -0.87 -5.14 18.75
CA CYS A 422 -2.29 -5.33 18.56
C CYS A 422 -3.05 -4.11 19.07
N ALA A 423 -3.86 -3.49 18.21
CA ALA A 423 -4.83 -2.49 18.60
C ALA A 423 -6.13 -3.22 18.96
N LEU A 424 -6.60 -3.05 20.20
CA LEU A 424 -7.95 -3.43 20.59
C LEU A 424 -8.85 -2.21 20.39
N VAL A 425 -10.01 -2.40 19.75
CA VAL A 425 -10.92 -1.30 19.41
C VAL A 425 -12.31 -1.63 19.98
N ASN A 426 -12.86 -0.73 20.79
CA ASN A 426 -14.22 -0.76 21.31
C ASN A 426 -14.72 0.68 21.49
N GLY A 427 -15.12 1.31 20.39
CA GLY A 427 -15.25 2.76 20.26
C GLY A 427 -14.11 3.28 19.40
N GLU A 428 -13.28 4.17 19.94
CA GLU A 428 -12.17 4.80 19.22
C GLU A 428 -10.82 4.38 19.81
N CYS A 429 -9.85 4.10 18.94
CA CYS A 429 -8.46 3.81 19.26
C CYS A 429 -7.57 4.71 18.39
N ALA A 430 -6.92 5.69 19.03
CA ALA A 430 -6.03 6.63 18.35
C ALA A 430 -4.68 5.97 18.02
N LEU A 431 -4.20 6.21 16.79
CA LEU A 431 -2.88 5.79 16.32
C LEU A 431 -2.02 7.03 16.09
N ALA A 432 -1.04 7.24 16.97
CA ALA A 432 -0.11 8.36 16.86
C ALA A 432 0.68 8.33 15.52
N PRO A 433 1.09 9.47 14.94
CA PRO A 433 2.00 9.52 13.81
C PRO A 433 3.33 8.80 14.07
N ASN A 434 3.96 8.26 13.03
CA ASN A 434 5.27 7.62 13.12
C ASN A 434 6.22 8.13 12.01
N PRO A 435 6.78 9.35 12.13
CA PRO A 435 7.61 9.94 11.07
C PRO A 435 8.91 9.19 10.81
N LYS A 436 9.32 8.29 11.72
CA LYS A 436 10.55 7.50 11.58
C LYS A 436 10.43 6.35 10.59
N GLY A 437 9.22 5.85 10.34
CA GLY A 437 9.04 4.68 9.48
C GLY A 437 7.58 4.35 9.23
N PHE A 438 7.34 3.62 8.14
CA PHE A 438 6.00 3.14 7.82
C PHE A 438 5.46 2.19 8.89
N ARG A 439 4.14 1.96 8.85
CA ARG A 439 3.48 0.87 9.57
C ARG A 439 2.61 0.09 8.60
N MET A 440 2.31 -1.14 8.96
CA MET A 440 1.46 -2.06 8.20
C MET A 440 0.33 -2.49 9.10
N LEU A 441 -0.90 -2.10 8.75
CA LEU A 441 -2.09 -2.37 9.54
C LEU A 441 -2.91 -3.47 8.85
N THR A 442 -3.29 -4.51 9.59
CA THR A 442 -4.26 -5.51 9.13
C THR A 442 -5.44 -5.56 10.08
N ALA A 443 -6.63 -5.24 9.57
CA ALA A 443 -7.86 -5.32 10.36
C ALA A 443 -8.25 -6.81 10.56
N LEU A 444 -8.53 -7.22 11.79
CA LEU A 444 -9.04 -8.57 12.11
C LEU A 444 -10.56 -8.58 12.32
N SER A 445 -11.21 -7.45 12.13
CA SER A 445 -12.65 -7.21 12.28
C SER A 445 -13.06 -6.09 11.36
N SER A 446 -14.37 -5.85 11.20
CA SER A 446 -14.81 -4.64 10.50
C SER A 446 -14.51 -3.42 11.36
N LEU A 447 -13.75 -2.49 10.81
CA LEU A 447 -13.30 -1.25 11.46
C LEU A 447 -13.39 -0.10 10.46
N LEU A 448 -13.37 1.12 10.97
CA LEU A 448 -13.19 2.34 10.19
C LEU A 448 -11.83 2.95 10.53
N LEU A 449 -10.96 3.15 9.54
CA LEU A 449 -9.76 3.97 9.71
C LEU A 449 -10.07 5.39 9.26
N SER A 450 -9.77 6.39 10.07
CA SER A 450 -10.07 7.80 9.75
C SER A 450 -8.88 8.69 10.00
N TRP A 451 -8.83 9.80 9.27
CA TRP A 451 -7.87 10.88 9.43
C TRP A 451 -8.57 12.22 9.16
N GLU A 452 -7.83 13.31 9.19
CA GLU A 452 -8.39 14.63 8.86
C GLU A 452 -8.83 14.66 7.39
N GLY A 453 -10.14 14.80 7.18
CA GLY A 453 -10.74 14.97 5.85
C GLY A 453 -11.39 13.72 5.26
N ASP A 454 -11.05 12.51 5.69
CA ASP A 454 -11.54 11.29 5.03
C ASP A 454 -11.49 10.02 5.92
N VAL A 455 -12.14 8.95 5.46
CA VAL A 455 -12.27 7.66 6.13
C VAL A 455 -12.10 6.50 5.15
N MET A 456 -11.56 5.39 5.64
CA MET A 456 -11.40 4.13 4.91
C MET A 456 -12.08 2.99 5.69
N PRO A 457 -13.19 2.43 5.18
CA PRO A 457 -13.79 1.23 5.73
C PRO A 457 -12.85 0.02 5.54
N LEU A 458 -12.64 -0.73 6.62
CA LEU A 458 -11.82 -1.94 6.63
C LEU A 458 -12.70 -3.15 6.93
N SER A 459 -12.68 -4.16 6.05
CA SER A 459 -13.16 -5.50 6.37
C SER A 459 -12.06 -6.32 7.02
N ALA A 460 -12.43 -7.37 7.76
CA ALA A 460 -11.46 -8.30 8.32
C ALA A 460 -10.59 -8.92 7.21
N GLY A 461 -9.27 -8.98 7.43
CA GLY A 461 -8.26 -9.39 6.46
C GLY A 461 -7.79 -8.27 5.51
N THR A 462 -8.31 -7.05 5.62
CA THR A 462 -7.80 -5.90 4.84
C THR A 462 -6.48 -5.40 5.43
N SER A 463 -5.49 -5.22 4.56
CA SER A 463 -4.18 -4.66 4.91
C SER A 463 -3.97 -3.29 4.29
N VAL A 464 -3.38 -2.39 5.07
CA VAL A 464 -3.16 -0.98 4.72
C VAL A 464 -1.71 -0.62 5.04
N LEU A 465 -1.00 -0.05 4.07
CA LEU A 465 0.28 0.60 4.29
C LEU A 465 0.00 2.00 4.89
N LEU A 466 0.64 2.29 6.01
CA LEU A 466 0.62 3.59 6.66
C LEU A 466 2.00 4.23 6.45
N PRO A 467 2.18 5.08 5.42
CA PRO A 467 3.40 5.87 5.23
C PRO A 467 3.92 6.55 6.50
N ALA A 468 5.24 6.76 6.59
CA ALA A 468 5.86 7.48 7.70
C ALA A 468 5.31 8.91 7.85
N SER A 469 5.02 9.56 6.72
CA SER A 469 4.42 10.91 6.64
C SER A 469 2.90 10.93 6.88
N CYS A 470 2.26 9.82 7.25
CA CYS A 470 0.83 9.80 7.52
C CYS A 470 0.43 10.77 8.64
N PRO A 471 -0.76 11.39 8.52
CA PRO A 471 -1.33 12.19 9.60
C PRO A 471 -1.71 11.29 10.80
N ALA A 472 -2.20 11.91 11.88
CA ALA A 472 -2.79 11.17 12.98
C ALA A 472 -4.02 10.38 12.48
N LEU A 473 -4.13 9.12 12.92
CA LEU A 473 -5.21 8.23 12.48
C LEU A 473 -6.03 7.78 13.69
N THR A 474 -7.30 7.41 13.44
CA THR A 474 -8.17 6.79 14.45
C THR A 474 -8.83 5.55 13.87
N LEU A 475 -8.74 4.44 14.59
CA LEU A 475 -9.55 3.25 14.36
C LEU A 475 -10.84 3.35 15.17
N THR A 476 -11.98 3.17 14.50
CA THR A 476 -13.30 3.16 15.13
C THR A 476 -14.03 1.85 14.88
N GLY A 477 -14.69 1.30 15.89
CA GLY A 477 -15.50 0.08 15.78
C GLY A 477 -15.38 -0.84 17.00
N VAL A 478 -15.62 -2.14 16.78
CA VAL A 478 -15.46 -3.18 17.81
C VAL A 478 -14.68 -4.35 17.22
N GLY A 479 -13.48 -4.62 17.74
CA GLY A 479 -12.63 -5.68 17.24
C GLY A 479 -11.14 -5.48 17.52
N ARG A 480 -10.30 -6.02 16.63
CA ARG A 480 -8.85 -5.91 16.71
C ARG A 480 -8.23 -5.57 15.37
N ALA A 481 -7.06 -4.94 15.40
CA ALA A 481 -6.14 -4.85 14.27
C ALA A 481 -4.72 -5.22 14.71
N LEU A 482 -3.93 -5.76 13.79
CA LEU A 482 -2.48 -5.94 13.98
C LEU A 482 -1.74 -4.80 13.29
N ILE A 483 -0.68 -4.33 13.93
CA ILE A 483 0.18 -3.26 13.43
C ILE A 483 1.62 -3.75 13.50
N SER A 484 2.28 -3.85 12.36
CA SER A 484 3.72 -4.14 12.25
C SER A 484 4.46 -2.92 11.76
N GLN A 485 5.70 -2.71 12.21
CA GLN A 485 6.53 -1.58 11.83
C GLN A 485 8.01 -1.85 12.00
#